data_AF-A0A966SYR6-F1
#
_entry.id   AF-A0A966SYR6-F1
#
_cell.length_a   1.000
_cell.length_b   1.000
_cell.length_c   1.000
_cell.angle_alpha   90.00
_cell.angle_beta   90.00
_cell.angle_gamma   90.00
#
_symmetry.space_group_name_H-M   'P 1'
#
loop_
_entity.id
_entity.type
_entity.pdbx_description
1 polymer ?
#
loop_
_entity_poly.entity_id
_entity_poly.type
_entity_poly.pdbx_seq_one_letter_code
_entity_poly.pdbx_strand_id
1 'polypeptide(L)' 'MIQPARLRARLLEFLKFRVLAAQDAFFEGSDPPALRAWLAQHWPEAGDLSDGELAATLEQARLLYTEAPRRGPAPRDP' A
#
# COMPACT_ATOMS: atom_id res chain seq x y z
N MET A 1 1.73 16.23 -17.85
CA MET A 1 1.93 14.79 -17.55
C MET A 1 2.17 14.66 -16.07
N ILE A 2 1.29 13.95 -15.35
CA ILE A 2 1.55 13.62 -13.95
C ILE A 2 2.68 12.59 -13.94
N GLN A 3 3.72 12.82 -13.13
CA GLN A 3 4.84 11.89 -13.04
C GLN A 3 4.39 10.63 -12.29
N PRO A 4 4.62 9.41 -12.83
CA PRO A 4 4.17 8.17 -12.20
C PRO A 4 4.75 8.00 -10.78
N ALA A 5 5.98 8.44 -10.54
CA ALA A 5 6.58 8.46 -9.21
C ALA A 5 5.76 9.25 -8.17
N ARG A 6 5.15 10.37 -8.59
CA ARG A 6 4.32 11.21 -7.71
C ARG A 6 2.97 10.57 -7.43
N LEU A 7 2.37 9.87 -8.40
CA LEU A 7 1.14 9.10 -8.18
C LEU A 7 1.38 7.94 -7.22
N ARG A 8 2.48 7.21 -7.39
CA ARG A 8 2.87 6.13 -6.48
C ARG A 8 3.08 6.62 -5.05
N ALA A 9 3.75 7.76 -4.86
CA ALA A 9 3.92 8.37 -3.54
C ALA A 9 2.57 8.73 -2.88
N ARG A 10 1.66 9.35 -3.64
CA ARG A 10 0.31 9.70 -3.15
C ARG A 10 -0.53 8.46 -2.82
N LEU A 11 -0.40 7.40 -3.61
CA LEU A 11 -1.06 6.12 -3.33
C LEU A 11 -0.58 5.52 -2.00
N LEU A 12 0.73 5.53 -1.74
CA LEU A 12 1.28 5.07 -0.46
C LEU A 12 0.73 5.88 0.72
N GLU A 13 0.71 7.21 0.60
CA GLU A 13 0.12 8.09 1.62
C GLU A 13 -1.36 7.80 1.87
N PHE A 14 -2.12 7.57 0.80
CA PHE A 14 -3.54 7.21 0.88
C PHE A 14 -3.75 5.84 1.55
N LEU A 15 -2.88 4.87 1.28
CA LEU A 15 -2.96 3.53 1.86
C LEU A 15 -2.48 3.48 3.30
N LYS A 16 -1.57 4.38 3.72
CA LYS A 16 -0.91 4.37 5.02
C LYS A 16 -1.86 4.10 6.19
N PHE A 17 -2.85 4.96 6.42
CA PHE A 17 -3.73 4.81 7.59
C PHE A 17 -4.67 3.60 7.50
N ARG A 18 -5.01 3.17 6.28
CA ARG A 18 -5.89 2.01 6.07
C ARG A 18 -5.16 0.71 6.31
N VAL A 19 -3.95 0.59 5.78
CA VAL A 19 -3.08 -0.56 6.02
C VAL A 19 -2.62 -0.59 7.48
N LEU A 20 -2.31 0.55 8.11
CA LEU A 20 -1.96 0.54 9.53
C LEU A 20 -3.15 0.15 10.44
N ALA A 21 -4.39 0.47 10.06
CA ALA A 21 -5.57 0.11 10.84
C ALA A 21 -5.97 -1.37 10.68
N ALA A 22 -5.86 -1.92 9.46
CA ALA A 22 -6.27 -3.30 9.16
C ALA A 22 -5.09 -4.30 9.09
N GLN A 23 -3.84 -3.82 9.09
CA GLN A 23 -2.61 -4.62 8.96
C GLN A 23 -2.70 -5.62 7.80
N ASP A 24 -2.29 -6.87 7.99
CA ASP A 24 -2.33 -7.90 6.96
C ASP A 24 -3.76 -8.21 6.49
N ALA A 25 -4.77 -8.01 7.35
CA ALA A 25 -6.18 -8.20 6.99
C ALA A 25 -6.68 -7.17 5.94
N PHE A 26 -5.92 -6.09 5.68
CA PHE A 26 -6.19 -5.21 4.54
C PHE A 26 -5.97 -5.92 3.19
N PHE A 27 -4.98 -6.80 3.13
CA PHE A 27 -4.60 -7.52 1.92
C PHE A 27 -5.20 -8.94 1.87
N GLU A 28 -5.57 -9.53 3.00
CA GLU A 28 -6.25 -10.83 3.04
C GLU A 28 -7.63 -10.76 2.39
N GLY A 29 -7.89 -11.63 1.41
CA GLY A 29 -9.16 -11.67 0.68
C GLY A 29 -9.37 -10.52 -0.32
N SER A 30 -8.41 -9.60 -0.44
CA SER A 30 -8.44 -8.51 -1.41
C SER A 30 -8.03 -9.03 -2.79
N ASP A 31 -9.02 -9.39 -3.59
CA ASP A 31 -8.80 -9.75 -4.99
C ASP A 31 -8.32 -8.52 -5.79
N PRO A 32 -7.30 -8.62 -6.67
CA PRO A 32 -6.79 -7.47 -7.42
C PRO A 32 -7.87 -6.68 -8.19
N PRO A 33 -8.88 -7.32 -8.82
CA PRO A 33 -9.99 -6.59 -9.44
C PRO A 33 -10.87 -5.83 -8.45
N ALA A 34 -11.13 -6.40 -7.27
CA ALA A 34 -11.94 -5.77 -6.23
C ALA A 34 -11.23 -4.54 -5.64
N LEU A 35 -9.93 -4.67 -5.39
CA LEU A 35 -9.10 -3.57 -4.91
C LEU A 35 -9.01 -2.44 -5.94
N ARG A 36 -8.93 -2.76 -7.23
CA ARG A 36 -8.96 -1.76 -8.31
C ARG A 36 -10.30 -1.03 -8.39
N ALA A 37 -11.41 -1.76 -8.28
CA ALA A 37 -12.75 -1.16 -8.28
C ALA A 37 -12.97 -0.25 -7.06
N TRP A 38 -12.43 -0.63 -5.91
CA TRP A 38 -12.44 0.20 -4.71
C TRP A 38 -11.57 1.46 -4.87
N LEU A 39 -10.36 1.33 -5.43
CA LEU A 39 -9.49 2.47 -5.72
C LEU A 39 -10.15 3.44 -6.71
N ALA A 40 -10.84 2.96 -7.74
CA ALA A 40 -11.55 3.81 -8.69
C ALA A 40 -12.64 4.68 -8.02
N GLN A 41 -13.23 4.21 -6.91
CA GLN A 41 -14.26 4.94 -6.16
C GLN A 41 -13.68 5.95 -5.15
N HIS A 42 -12.55 5.62 -4.52
CA HIS A 42 -11.99 6.44 -3.43
C HIS A 42 -10.75 7.25 -3.81
N TRP A 43 -10.08 6.88 -4.90
CA TRP A 43 -8.89 7.55 -5.42
C TRP A 43 -8.84 7.47 -6.96
N PRO A 44 -9.59 8.35 -7.66
CA PRO A 44 -9.71 8.32 -9.12
C PRO A 44 -8.37 8.42 -9.85
N GLU A 45 -7.37 9.07 -9.25
CA GLU A 45 -6.02 9.19 -9.81
C GLU A 45 -5.27 7.84 -9.90
N ALA A 46 -5.79 6.77 -9.28
CA ALA A 46 -5.30 5.40 -9.47
C ALA A 46 -5.43 4.94 -10.92
N GLY A 47 -6.42 5.46 -11.66
CA GLY A 47 -6.66 5.09 -13.05
C GLY A 47 -5.54 5.47 -14.01
N ASP A 48 -4.68 6.41 -13.61
CA ASP A 48 -3.51 6.85 -14.38
C ASP A 48 -2.30 5.91 -14.21
N LEU A 49 -2.33 4.96 -13.26
CA LEU A 49 -1.30 3.96 -13.07
C LEU A 49 -1.62 2.70 -13.89
N SER A 50 -0.59 2.15 -14.53
CA SER A 50 -0.69 0.81 -15.12
C SER A 50 -0.88 -0.26 -14.04
N ASP A 51 -1.40 -1.42 -14.43
CA ASP A 51 -1.63 -2.56 -13.52
C ASP A 51 -0.34 -2.99 -12.81
N GLY A 52 0.80 -2.96 -13.52
CA GLY A 52 2.11 -3.27 -12.96
C GLY A 52 2.58 -2.24 -11.94
N GLU A 53 2.40 -0.94 -12.21
CA GLU A 53 2.76 0.12 -11.26
C GLU A 53 1.87 0.11 -10.01
N LEU A 54 0.58 -0.18 -10.20
CA LEU A 54 -0.37 -0.33 -9.10
C LEU A 54 0.02 -1.51 -8.22
N ALA A 55 0.25 -2.69 -8.80
CA ALA A 55 0.66 -3.88 -8.07
C ALA A 55 1.97 -3.67 -7.32
N ALA A 56 2.98 -3.07 -7.97
CA ALA A 56 4.25 -2.76 -7.33
C ALA A 56 4.10 -1.78 -6.14
N THR A 57 3.18 -0.83 -6.24
CA THR A 57 2.94 0.15 -5.16
C THR A 57 2.16 -0.46 -3.99
N LEU A 58 1.24 -1.38 -4.27
CA LEU A 58 0.54 -2.16 -3.25
C LEU A 58 1.48 -3.08 -2.47
N GLU A 59 2.36 -3.80 -3.18
CA GLU A 59 3.37 -4.62 -2.52
C GLU A 59 4.31 -3.76 -1.68
N GLN A 60 4.72 -2.59 -2.19
CA GLN A 60 5.52 -1.65 -1.43
C GLN A 60 4.77 -1.14 -0.17
N ALA A 61 3.46 -0.88 -0.25
CA ALA A 61 2.66 -0.51 0.92
C ALA A 61 2.58 -1.64 1.95
N ARG A 62 2.43 -2.89 1.50
CA ARG A 62 2.42 -4.09 2.37
C ARG A 62 3.73 -4.18 3.16
N LEU A 63 4.87 -4.18 2.45
CA LEU A 63 6.19 -4.21 3.08
C LEU A 63 6.43 -3.04 4.04
N LEU A 64 6.02 -1.82 3.67
CA LEU A 64 6.24 -0.62 4.47
C LEU A 64 5.33 -0.49 5.69
N TYR A 65 4.14 -1.08 5.67
CA TYR A 65 3.14 -0.84 6.72
C TYR A 65 2.75 -2.09 7.52
N THR A 66 3.02 -3.30 7.01
CA THR A 66 2.83 -4.55 7.75
C THR A 66 4.15 -5.21 8.15
N GLU A 67 5.18 -5.14 7.29
CA GLU A 67 6.51 -5.69 7.56
C GLU A 67 7.54 -4.66 8.05
N ALA A 68 7.17 -3.37 8.15
CA ALA A 68 8.08 -2.39 8.71
C ALA A 68 8.50 -2.85 10.11
N PRO A 69 9.81 -3.06 10.32
CA PRO A 69 10.28 -3.76 11.48
C PRO A 69 9.81 -3.00 12.72
N ARG A 70 9.21 -3.73 13.67
CA ARG A 70 9.33 -3.37 15.09
C ARG A 70 10.79 -2.97 15.29
N ARG A 71 11.03 -1.66 15.40
CA ARG A 71 12.37 -1.11 15.53
C ARG A 71 12.94 -1.65 16.84
N GLY A 72 13.94 -2.52 16.73
CA GLY A 72 14.76 -2.98 17.83
C GLY A 72 14.84 -4.51 17.91
N PRO A 73 16.00 -5.15 17.67
CA PRO A 73 16.32 -6.34 18.44
C PRO A 73 16.20 -5.95 19.92
N ALA A 74 15.39 -6.68 20.68
CA ALA A 74 15.32 -6.51 22.13
C ALA A 74 16.75 -6.64 22.70
N PRO A 75 17.13 -5.82 23.70
CA PRO A 75 18.42 -5.99 24.36
C PRO A 75 18.52 -7.42 24.88
N ARG A 76 19.54 -8.14 24.42
CA ARG A 76 19.96 -9.38 25.06
C ARG A 76 20.69 -8.98 26.34
N ASP A 77 19.99 -9.07 27.46
CA ASP A 77 20.59 -9.42 28.76
C ASP A 77 20.39 -10.92 28.97
N PRO A 78 21.27 -11.65 29.68
CA PRO A 78 22.31 -11.18 30.61
C PRO A 78 23.76 -11.41 30.16
#